data_AF-A0A2W3ZG88-F1
#
_entry.id   AF-A0A2W3ZG88-F1
#
_cell.length_a   1.000
_cell.length_b   1.000
_cell.length_c   1.000
_cell.angle_alpha   90.00
_cell.angle_beta   90.00
_cell.angle_gamma   90.00
#
_symmetry.space_group_name_H-M   'P 1'
#
loop_
_entity.id
_entity.type
_entity.pdbx_description
1 polymer ?
#
loop_
_entity_poly.entity_id
_entity_poly.type
_entity_poly.pdbx_seq_one_letter_code
_entity_poly.pdbx_strand_id
1 'polypeptide(L)'
;MVIIVGALMISGCSSKKQTGPVEHQQLTWHEKRDKSFGTFDYSKITENEAFDLLENKFKEKIPKFISQVKGMLQNDVMTEGMQTGVSEYTMYTSSIELKVRAYYPLNEGNELSVFALVDLKYSFNKEKKKSG
;
A
#
# COMPACT_ATOMS: atom_id res chain seq x y z
N MET A 1 27.84 61.39 -2.99
CA MET A 1 28.48 60.10 -2.64
C MET A 1 27.47 59.32 -1.81
N VAL A 2 26.73 58.43 -2.45
CA VAL A 2 25.67 57.63 -1.83
C VAL A 2 26.30 56.32 -1.39
N ILE A 3 26.28 56.04 -0.08
CA ILE A 3 26.67 54.73 0.46
C ILE A 3 25.40 54.09 1.02
N ILE A 4 24.81 53.20 0.22
CA ILE A 4 23.84 52.20 0.64
C ILE A 4 24.62 50.90 0.79
N VAL A 5 24.81 50.42 2.02
CA VAL A 5 25.04 49.00 2.40
C VAL A 5 24.80 48.97 3.92
N GLY A 6 23.97 48.17 4.57
CA GLY A 6 23.34 46.90 4.22
C GLY A 6 23.15 46.17 5.56
N ALA A 7 22.12 46.55 6.32
CA ALA A 7 21.80 45.91 7.59
C ALA A 7 20.99 44.62 7.32
N LEU A 8 21.71 43.56 6.93
CA LEU A 8 21.19 42.20 6.92
C LEU A 8 20.98 41.75 8.37
N MET A 9 19.78 41.98 8.91
CA MET A 9 19.33 41.27 10.10
C MET A 9 18.97 39.85 9.68
N ILE A 10 19.86 38.91 9.97
CA ILE A 10 19.66 37.48 9.82
C ILE A 10 18.69 37.06 10.93
N SER A 11 17.38 37.18 10.66
CA SER A 11 16.35 36.56 11.49
C SER A 11 16.41 35.05 11.27
N GLY A 12 17.38 34.40 11.92
CA GLY A 12 17.44 32.95 12.03
C GLY A 12 16.24 32.46 12.84
N CYS A 13 15.13 32.17 12.14
CA CYS A 13 13.98 31.53 12.74
C CYS A 13 14.34 30.07 13.03
N SER A 14 14.93 29.84 14.20
CA SER A 14 15.17 28.49 14.72
C SER A 14 13.86 27.87 15.20
N SER A 15 12.98 27.52 14.27
CA SER A 15 11.95 26.53 14.55
C SER A 15 12.59 25.14 14.43
N LYS A 16 13.07 24.62 15.57
CA LYS A 16 13.24 23.18 15.73
C LYS A 16 11.86 22.56 15.61
N LYS A 17 11.43 22.26 14.38
CA LYS A 17 10.43 21.22 14.17
C LYS A 17 11.10 19.94 14.66
N GLN A 18 10.65 19.45 15.81
CA GLN A 18 10.85 18.05 16.19
C GLN A 18 10.20 17.22 15.09
N THR A 19 10.97 16.87 14.06
CA THR A 19 10.69 15.71 13.25
C THR A 19 10.92 14.52 14.17
N GLY A 20 9.85 14.13 14.89
CA GLY A 20 9.79 12.80 15.46
C GLY A 20 10.08 11.78 14.34
N PRO A 21 10.67 10.63 14.65
CA PRO A 21 10.98 9.63 13.64
C PRO A 21 9.68 9.29 12.91
N VAL A 22 9.61 9.69 11.64
CA VAL A 22 8.61 9.14 10.74
C VAL A 22 8.96 7.66 10.67
N GLU A 23 8.15 6.79 11.26
CA GLU A 23 8.22 5.36 10.98
C GLU A 23 8.00 5.24 9.47
N HIS A 24 9.10 5.17 8.72
CA HIS A 24 9.03 4.82 7.31
C HIS A 24 8.39 3.44 7.26
N GLN A 25 7.11 3.39 6.89
CA GLN A 25 6.42 2.14 6.63
C GLN A 25 7.31 1.35 5.69
N GLN A 26 7.83 0.21 6.16
CA GLN A 26 8.63 -0.65 5.32
C GLN A 26 7.70 -1.22 4.24
N LEU A 27 7.64 -0.55 3.09
CA LEU A 27 6.88 -0.95 1.91
C LEU A 27 7.50 -2.17 1.20
N THR A 28 8.61 -2.68 1.73
CA THR A 28 9.29 -3.87 1.23
C THR A 28 9.67 -4.73 2.43
N TRP A 29 9.29 -6.01 2.37
CA TRP A 29 9.65 -7.02 3.36
C TRP A 29 10.33 -8.19 2.66
N HIS A 30 11.12 -8.94 3.42
CA HIS A 30 11.85 -10.10 2.92
C HIS A 30 11.58 -11.30 3.81
N GLU A 31 11.03 -12.36 3.22
CA GLU A 31 10.83 -13.64 3.88
C GLU A 31 11.47 -14.76 3.06
N LYS A 32 11.91 -15.83 3.74
CA LYS A 32 12.49 -17.00 3.08
C LYS A 32 11.36 -17.88 2.56
N ARG A 33 11.40 -18.20 1.28
CA ARG A 33 10.48 -19.12 0.61
C ARG A 33 11.27 -20.21 -0.11
N ASP A 34 10.79 -21.45 -0.06
CA ASP A 34 11.46 -22.59 -0.72
C ASP A 34 10.76 -23.06 -2.01
N LYS A 35 9.48 -22.72 -2.18
CA LYS A 35 8.63 -23.16 -3.31
C LYS A 35 8.18 -21.98 -4.15
N SER A 36 8.10 -22.12 -5.47
CA SER A 36 7.50 -21.13 -6.36
C SER A 36 6.00 -20.95 -6.09
N PHE A 37 5.40 -19.85 -6.57
CA PHE A 37 3.95 -19.61 -6.44
C PHE A 37 3.11 -20.49 -7.38
N GLY A 38 3.70 -21.02 -8.45
CA GLY A 38 2.95 -21.69 -9.52
C GLY A 38 2.28 -20.68 -10.45
N THR A 39 1.38 -21.14 -11.32
CA THR A 39 0.65 -20.28 -12.25
C THR A 39 -0.85 -20.43 -12.03
N PHE A 40 -1.49 -19.35 -11.61
CA PHE A 40 -2.92 -19.28 -11.30
C PHE A 40 -3.44 -17.88 -11.60
N ASP A 41 -4.70 -17.80 -12.03
CA ASP A 41 -5.42 -16.56 -12.30
C ASP A 41 -6.75 -16.57 -11.56
N TYR A 42 -6.95 -15.58 -10.69
CA TYR A 42 -8.16 -15.34 -9.92
C TYR A 42 -8.69 -13.97 -10.28
N SER A 43 -9.59 -13.93 -11.25
CA SER A 43 -10.03 -12.69 -11.91
C SER A 43 -11.05 -11.88 -11.11
N LYS A 44 -11.78 -12.50 -10.17
CA LYS A 44 -12.74 -11.83 -9.30
C LYS A 44 -13.00 -12.66 -8.05
N ILE A 45 -12.43 -12.22 -6.93
CA ILE A 45 -12.59 -12.86 -5.62
C ILE A 45 -12.88 -11.80 -4.55
N THR A 46 -13.42 -12.25 -3.43
CA THR A 46 -13.68 -11.42 -2.24
C THR A 46 -12.39 -11.15 -1.45
N GLU A 47 -12.43 -10.17 -0.55
CA GLU A 47 -11.33 -9.90 0.40
C GLU A 47 -10.96 -11.16 1.20
N ASN A 48 -11.97 -11.86 1.74
CA ASN A 48 -11.75 -13.06 2.55
C ASN A 48 -11.09 -14.19 1.75
N GLU A 49 -11.51 -14.41 0.51
CA GLU A 49 -10.88 -15.40 -0.37
C GLU A 49 -9.44 -15.02 -0.72
N ALA A 50 -9.20 -13.73 -1.02
CA ALA A 50 -7.84 -13.26 -1.30
C ALA A 50 -6.92 -13.42 -0.09
N PHE A 51 -7.43 -13.15 1.11
CA PHE A 51 -6.69 -13.26 2.37
C PHE A 51 -6.42 -14.73 2.73
N ASP A 52 -7.41 -15.61 2.55
CA ASP A 52 -7.21 -17.05 2.72
C ASP A 52 -6.16 -17.60 1.73
N LEU A 53 -6.22 -17.19 0.45
CA LEU A 53 -5.21 -17.58 -0.52
C LEU A 53 -3.81 -17.09 -0.13
N LEU A 54 -3.68 -15.85 0.32
CA LEU A 54 -2.41 -15.28 0.79
C LEU A 54 -1.87 -16.06 2.00
N GLU A 55 -2.65 -16.20 3.06
CA GLU A 55 -2.19 -16.78 4.32
C GLU A 55 -2.04 -18.30 4.25
N ASN A 56 -2.99 -18.99 3.61
CA ASN A 56 -3.10 -20.44 3.70
C ASN A 56 -2.48 -21.17 2.51
N LYS A 57 -2.74 -20.71 1.28
CA LYS A 57 -2.17 -21.34 0.08
C LYS A 57 -0.76 -20.85 -0.20
N PHE A 58 -0.58 -19.53 -0.26
CA PHE A 58 0.69 -18.94 -0.61
C PHE A 58 1.59 -18.75 0.59
N LYS A 59 1.10 -18.71 1.84
CA LYS A 59 1.91 -18.47 3.04
C LYS A 59 2.64 -17.12 2.98
N GLU A 60 1.97 -16.10 2.46
CA GLU A 60 2.48 -14.74 2.35
C GLU A 60 1.79 -13.83 3.37
N LYS A 61 2.54 -12.87 3.91
CA LYS A 61 2.02 -11.90 4.87
C LYS A 61 1.09 -10.88 4.20
N ILE A 62 -0.04 -10.58 4.84
CA ILE A 62 -0.89 -9.45 4.47
C ILE A 62 -0.33 -8.16 5.12
N PRO A 63 0.04 -7.13 4.34
CA PRO A 63 0.59 -5.90 4.90
C PRO A 63 -0.45 -5.10 5.68
N LYS A 64 -0.05 -4.54 6.83
CA LYS A 64 -0.89 -3.65 7.65
C LYS A 64 -1.38 -2.41 6.89
N PHE A 65 -0.67 -2.01 5.84
CA PHE A 65 -1.08 -0.91 4.98
C PHE A 65 -2.49 -1.10 4.38
N ILE A 66 -2.94 -2.33 4.15
CA ILE A 66 -4.30 -2.60 3.64
C ILE A 66 -5.37 -2.07 4.61
N SER A 67 -5.24 -2.32 5.91
CA SER A 67 -6.20 -1.80 6.89
C SER A 67 -6.08 -0.27 7.04
N GLN A 68 -4.90 0.29 6.84
CA GLN A 68 -4.69 1.74 6.86
C GLN A 68 -5.37 2.43 5.68
N VAL A 69 -5.30 1.86 4.47
CA VAL A 69 -6.04 2.39 3.30
C VAL A 69 -7.54 2.36 3.55
N LYS A 70 -8.06 1.25 4.09
CA LYS A 70 -9.49 1.14 4.44
C LYS A 70 -9.89 2.19 5.48
N GLY A 71 -9.07 2.40 6.50
CA GLY A 71 -9.29 3.45 7.50
C GLY A 71 -9.24 4.86 6.90
N MET A 72 -8.28 5.15 6.02
CA MET A 72 -8.16 6.44 5.33
C MET A 72 -9.39 6.71 4.45
N LEU A 73 -9.86 5.70 3.71
CA LEU A 73 -11.08 5.83 2.90
C LEU A 73 -12.29 6.17 3.76
N GLN A 74 -12.44 5.54 4.92
CA GLN A 74 -13.58 5.74 5.81
C GLN A 74 -13.52 7.06 6.58
N ASN A 75 -12.34 7.47 7.04
CA ASN A 75 -12.20 8.59 7.97
C ASN A 75 -11.89 9.92 7.26
N ASP A 76 -11.18 9.87 6.14
CA ASP A 76 -10.61 11.07 5.52
C ASP A 76 -11.22 11.36 4.13
N VAL A 77 -11.71 10.34 3.42
CA VAL A 77 -12.24 10.47 2.06
C VAL A 77 -13.76 10.44 2.01
N MET A 78 -14.39 9.54 2.78
CA MET A 78 -15.83 9.37 2.78
C MET A 78 -16.53 10.62 3.32
N THR A 79 -17.45 11.18 2.53
CA THR A 79 -18.29 12.32 2.93
C THR A 79 -19.73 11.87 3.19
N GLU A 80 -20.55 12.77 3.74
CA GLU A 80 -21.98 12.54 3.91
C GLU A 80 -22.64 12.15 2.57
N GLY A 81 -23.52 11.15 2.59
CA GLY A 81 -24.20 10.62 1.39
C GLY A 81 -23.42 9.53 0.64
N MET A 82 -22.11 9.38 0.90
CA MET A 82 -21.34 8.29 0.31
C MET A 82 -21.58 6.95 1.02
N GLN A 83 -21.35 5.85 0.31
CA GLN A 83 -21.45 4.48 0.81
C GLN A 83 -20.29 3.64 0.28
N THR A 84 -19.76 2.73 1.11
CA THR A 84 -18.77 1.75 0.65
C THR A 84 -19.44 0.76 -0.30
N GLY A 85 -18.91 0.63 -1.51
CA GLY A 85 -19.34 -0.40 -2.45
C GLY A 85 -18.67 -1.75 -2.17
N VAL A 86 -19.04 -2.77 -2.94
CA VAL A 86 -18.44 -4.10 -2.81
C VAL A 86 -16.99 -4.04 -3.29
N SER A 87 -16.05 -4.37 -2.40
CA SER A 87 -14.64 -4.44 -2.75
C SER A 87 -14.35 -5.69 -3.58
N GLU A 88 -13.50 -5.54 -4.60
CA GLU A 88 -13.14 -6.63 -5.50
C GLU A 88 -11.63 -6.86 -5.48
N TYR A 89 -11.23 -8.13 -5.48
CA TYR A 89 -9.84 -8.53 -5.51
C TYR A 89 -9.55 -9.34 -6.76
N THR A 90 -8.35 -9.14 -7.30
CA THR A 90 -7.78 -9.98 -8.36
C THR A 90 -6.41 -10.47 -7.92
N MET A 91 -6.09 -11.72 -8.22
CA MET A 91 -4.80 -12.32 -7.91
C MET A 91 -4.25 -13.04 -9.13
N TYR A 92 -3.01 -12.73 -9.47
CA TYR A 92 -2.26 -13.41 -10.53
C TYR A 92 -0.96 -13.96 -9.99
N THR A 93 -0.64 -15.20 -10.33
CA THR A 93 0.65 -15.80 -9.98
C THR A 93 1.37 -16.33 -11.19
N SER A 94 2.69 -16.19 -11.14
CA SER A 94 3.66 -16.89 -11.97
C SER A 94 4.68 -17.58 -11.06
N SER A 95 5.58 -18.38 -11.61
CA SER A 95 6.59 -19.09 -10.81
C SER A 95 7.41 -18.18 -9.86
N ILE A 96 7.61 -16.90 -10.23
CA ILE A 96 8.46 -15.96 -9.49
C ILE A 96 7.69 -14.79 -8.86
N GLU A 97 6.41 -14.61 -9.16
CA GLU A 97 5.65 -13.45 -8.68
C GLU A 97 4.22 -13.84 -8.28
N LEU A 98 3.74 -13.26 -7.19
CA LEU A 98 2.33 -13.18 -6.84
C LEU A 98 1.94 -11.71 -6.81
N LYS A 99 0.92 -11.34 -7.59
CA LYS A 99 0.33 -10.00 -7.66
C LYS A 99 -1.08 -10.06 -7.11
N VAL A 100 -1.42 -9.12 -6.24
CA VAL A 100 -2.76 -8.93 -5.70
C VAL A 100 -3.16 -7.49 -5.98
N ARG A 101 -4.34 -7.29 -6.55
CA ARG A 101 -4.94 -5.96 -6.72
C ARG A 101 -6.27 -5.93 -6.00
N ALA A 102 -6.41 -5.01 -5.06
CA ALA A 102 -7.66 -4.71 -4.37
C ALA A 102 -8.27 -3.43 -4.93
N TYR A 103 -9.58 -3.44 -5.16
CA TYR A 103 -10.39 -2.32 -5.61
C TYR A 103 -11.44 -2.00 -4.55
N TYR A 104 -11.41 -0.77 -4.03
CA TYR A 104 -12.32 -0.29 -2.99
C TYR A 104 -13.15 0.88 -3.51
N PRO A 105 -14.39 0.64 -3.98
CA PRO A 105 -15.28 1.70 -4.45
C PRO A 105 -15.99 2.43 -3.29
N LEU A 106 -16.15 3.74 -3.44
CA LEU A 106 -17.05 4.60 -2.68
C LEU A 106 -18.07 5.21 -3.65
N ASN A 107 -19.34 4.94 -3.39
CA ASN A 107 -20.45 5.35 -4.25
C ASN A 107 -21.23 6.49 -3.61
N GLU A 108 -21.81 7.35 -4.43
CA GLU A 108 -22.81 8.34 -4.01
C GLU A 108 -24.13 7.99 -4.71
N GLY A 109 -25.10 7.53 -3.94
CA GLY A 109 -26.28 6.86 -4.51
C GLY A 109 -25.90 5.63 -5.32
N ASN A 110 -26.27 5.61 -6.61
CA ASN A 110 -25.99 4.50 -7.53
C ASN A 110 -24.76 4.73 -8.42
N GLU A 111 -24.01 5.81 -8.21
CA GLU A 111 -22.87 6.17 -9.04
C GLU A 111 -21.55 6.02 -8.26
N LEU A 112 -20.51 5.53 -8.96
CA LEU A 112 -19.16 5.50 -8.41
C LEU A 112 -18.63 6.93 -8.32
N SER A 113 -18.28 7.36 -7.12
CA SER A 113 -17.74 8.70 -6.89
C SER A 113 -16.21 8.67 -6.75
N VAL A 114 -15.69 7.79 -5.88
CA VAL A 114 -14.26 7.65 -5.60
C VAL A 114 -13.90 6.16 -5.54
N PHE A 115 -12.66 5.80 -5.86
CA PHE A 115 -12.14 4.48 -5.59
C PHE A 115 -10.67 4.52 -5.17
N ALA A 116 -10.23 3.49 -4.43
CA ALA A 116 -8.82 3.19 -4.26
C ALA A 116 -8.45 1.88 -4.95
N LEU A 117 -7.24 1.86 -5.51
CA LEU A 117 -6.57 0.66 -5.98
C LEU A 117 -5.34 0.40 -5.11
N VAL A 118 -5.21 -0.81 -4.60
CA VAL A 118 -4.02 -1.25 -3.86
C VAL A 118 -3.40 -2.45 -4.56
N ASP A 119 -2.16 -2.27 -5.03
CA ASP A 119 -1.37 -3.31 -5.67
C ASP A 119 -0.31 -3.85 -4.70
N LEU A 120 -0.37 -5.15 -4.41
CA LEU A 120 0.66 -5.88 -3.68
C LEU A 120 1.43 -6.77 -4.64
N LYS A 121 2.75 -6.77 -4.51
CA LYS A 121 3.65 -7.62 -5.31
C LYS A 121 4.60 -8.37 -4.40
N TYR A 122 4.51 -9.70 -4.45
CA TYR A 122 5.40 -10.63 -3.77
C TYR A 122 6.34 -11.23 -4.82
N SER A 123 7.64 -11.09 -4.62
CA SER A 123 8.65 -11.57 -5.58
C SER A 123 9.47 -12.70 -4.95
N PHE A 124 9.58 -13.81 -5.65
CA PHE A 124 10.40 -14.96 -5.27
C PHE A 124 11.72 -14.94 -6.05
N ASN A 125 12.84 -14.83 -5.32
CA ASN A 125 14.18 -14.92 -5.90
C ASN A 125 14.87 -16.22 -5.49
N LYS A 126 14.98 -17.17 -6.43
CA LYS A 126 15.61 -18.48 -6.25
C LYS A 126 17.15 -18.41 -6.06
N GLU A 127 17.79 -17.32 -6.49
CA GLU A 127 19.25 -17.20 -6.52
C GLU A 127 19.88 -16.92 -5.15
N LYS A 128 19.10 -16.44 -4.17
CA LYS A 128 19.59 -16.20 -2.80
C LYS A 128 20.01 -17.47 -2.03
N LYS A 129 19.84 -18.68 -2.61
CA LYS A 129 20.23 -19.96 -2.01
C LYS A 129 21.64 -20.45 -2.39
N LYS A 130 22.37 -19.78 -3.28
CA LYS A 130 23.68 -20.25 -3.80
C LYS A 130 24.92 -19.58 -3.18
N SER A 131 24.74 -18.78 -2.13
CA SER A 131 25.86 -18.17 -1.40
C SER A 131 25.72 -18.45 0.09
N GLY A 132 26.10 -19.66 0.49
CA GLY A 132 26.16 -20.14 1.86
C GLY A 132 27.06 -21.35 1.93
#